data_AF-A0A969FVS0-F1
#
_entry.id   AF-A0A969FVS0-F1
#
_cell.length_a   1.000
_cell.length_b   1.000
_cell.length_c   1.000
_cell.angle_alpha   90.00
_cell.angle_beta   90.00
_cell.angle_gamma   90.00
#
_symmetry.space_group_name_H-M   'P 1'
#
loop_
_entity.id
_entity.type
_entity.pdbx_description
1 polymer ?
#
loop_
_entity_poly.entity_id
_entity_poly.type
_entity_poly.pdbx_seq_one_letter_code
_entity_poly.pdbx_strand_id
1 'polypeptide(L)'
;MSTAPKSLRKEDLPTDIPLSVLLFYTAMCQNVALNVFAENLEIGALSLRHLISGRAQRPRGRTLELLGEALEMPIQEIRYRNGLRPTSAPRFNDWLKEKMEGGDFSRAKLTRETGISDGALRNYLSGRTLPDSHQAQRLAETLEVDSLELAKVLVADHVVRNGGQTVSAPVFGADGTTTITGGSPAGAGGSTGPNAAVDLSSFSVYAAPGTLPSTGEEDHLLSLWRKLHPQGRRATLIYIAGLLTEG
;
A
#
# COMPACT_ATOMS: atom_id res chain seq x y z
N MET A 1 -9.20 17.80 35.26
CA MET A 1 -9.56 16.37 35.36
C MET A 1 -8.97 15.69 34.13
N SER A 2 -7.86 14.98 34.32
CA SER A 2 -7.06 14.39 33.26
C SER A 2 -7.56 12.99 32.97
N THR A 3 -8.33 12.81 31.90
CA THR A 3 -8.71 11.49 31.40
C THR A 3 -7.49 10.87 30.73
N ALA A 4 -6.90 9.88 31.37
CA ALA A 4 -5.87 9.03 30.78
C ALA A 4 -6.38 8.41 29.47
N PRO A 5 -5.54 8.31 28.42
CA PRO A 5 -5.93 7.62 27.19
C PRO A 5 -6.25 6.17 27.54
N LYS A 6 -7.42 5.72 27.08
CA LYS A 6 -7.96 4.38 27.26
C LYS A 6 -6.96 3.39 26.65
N SER A 7 -6.08 2.84 27.48
CA SER A 7 -5.12 1.81 27.09
C SER A 7 -5.88 0.72 26.35
N LEU A 8 -5.48 0.46 25.09
CA LEU A 8 -5.96 -0.65 24.28
C LEU A 8 -5.92 -1.92 25.12
N ARG A 9 -7.07 -2.37 25.61
CA ARG A 9 -7.15 -3.64 26.31
C ARG A 9 -6.84 -4.71 25.28
N LYS A 10 -5.76 -5.43 25.53
CA LYS A 10 -5.18 -6.53 24.75
C LYS A 10 -6.16 -7.67 24.40
N GLU A 11 -7.37 -7.65 24.95
CA GLU A 11 -8.29 -8.78 25.04
C GLU A 11 -9.29 -8.90 23.87
N ASP A 12 -9.46 -7.88 23.04
CA ASP A 12 -10.46 -7.89 21.95
C ASP A 12 -9.88 -7.89 20.52
N LEU A 13 -8.55 -7.96 20.37
CA LEU A 13 -7.91 -7.90 19.04
C LEU A 13 -7.82 -9.31 18.42
N PRO A 14 -8.45 -9.56 17.25
CA PRO A 14 -8.31 -10.83 16.56
C PRO A 14 -6.85 -11.14 16.26
N THR A 15 -6.44 -12.38 16.55
CA THR A 15 -5.05 -12.85 16.41
C THR A 15 -4.54 -12.79 14.97
N ASP A 16 -5.45 -12.83 14.00
CA ASP A 16 -5.12 -12.87 12.56
C ASP A 16 -4.98 -11.48 11.91
N ILE A 17 -4.88 -10.41 12.70
CA ILE A 17 -4.68 -9.06 12.15
C ILE A 17 -3.22 -8.87 11.70
N PRO A 18 -2.98 -8.47 10.43
CA PRO A 18 -1.65 -8.13 9.95
C PRO A 18 -1.01 -6.96 10.69
N LEU A 19 0.32 -6.99 10.80
CA LEU A 19 1.08 -5.96 11.52
C LEU A 19 0.85 -4.55 10.95
N SER A 20 0.71 -4.43 9.62
CA SER A 20 0.42 -3.15 8.96
C SER A 20 -0.90 -2.53 9.40
N VAL A 21 -1.96 -3.34 9.53
CA VAL A 21 -3.28 -2.93 10.03
C VAL A 21 -3.19 -2.54 11.49
N LEU A 22 -2.50 -3.36 12.30
CA LEU A 22 -2.35 -3.11 13.72
C LEU A 22 -1.61 -1.81 14.03
N LEU A 23 -0.54 -1.51 13.28
CA LEU A 23 0.22 -0.27 13.46
C LEU A 23 -0.58 0.97 13.07
N PHE A 24 -1.35 0.89 11.98
CA PHE A 24 -2.22 1.98 11.60
C PHE A 24 -3.35 2.18 12.61
N TYR A 25 -3.99 1.09 13.04
CA TYR A 25 -5.06 1.10 14.04
C TYR A 25 -4.59 1.65 15.40
N THR A 26 -3.41 1.23 15.87
CA THR A 26 -2.85 1.74 17.14
C THR A 26 -2.56 3.23 17.07
N ALA A 27 -2.03 3.73 15.94
CA ALA A 27 -1.87 5.16 15.71
C ALA A 27 -3.22 5.91 15.67
N MET A 28 -4.27 5.29 15.11
CA MET A 28 -5.64 5.83 15.11
C MET A 28 -6.19 5.95 16.54
N CYS A 29 -6.10 4.89 17.35
CA CYS A 29 -6.59 4.87 18.73
C CYS A 29 -5.87 5.88 19.63
N GLN A 30 -4.59 6.14 19.37
CA GLN A 30 -3.82 7.18 20.05
C GLN A 30 -4.13 8.59 19.53
N ASN A 31 -4.93 8.71 18.45
CA ASN A 31 -5.30 9.95 17.78
C ASN A 31 -4.08 10.81 17.40
N VAL A 32 -3.01 10.17 16.95
CA VAL A 32 -1.77 10.81 16.51
C VAL A 32 -1.56 10.61 15.02
N ALA A 33 -0.82 11.52 14.38
CA ALA A 33 -0.37 11.37 13.00
C ALA A 33 0.73 10.30 12.87
N LEU A 34 0.85 9.65 11.71
CA LEU A 34 1.79 8.53 11.54
C LEU A 34 3.26 8.95 11.72
N ASN A 35 3.61 10.21 11.45
CA ASN A 35 4.95 10.73 11.69
C ASN A 35 5.27 10.80 13.20
N VAL A 36 4.35 11.35 13.99
CA VAL A 36 4.49 11.42 15.46
C VAL A 36 4.50 10.02 16.06
N PHE A 37 3.64 9.13 15.55
CA PHE A 37 3.66 7.73 15.96
C PHE A 37 5.00 7.05 15.65
N ALA A 38 5.58 7.28 14.47
CA ALA A 38 6.89 6.74 14.12
C ALA A 38 8.01 7.26 15.04
N GLU A 39 7.98 8.54 15.40
CA GLU A 39 8.89 9.15 16.37
C GLU A 39 8.76 8.48 17.74
N ASN A 40 7.54 8.26 18.22
CA ASN A 40 7.28 7.54 19.48
C ASN A 40 7.78 6.10 19.46
N LEU A 41 7.81 5.46 18.29
CA LEU A 41 8.35 4.12 18.10
C LEU A 41 9.87 4.10 17.89
N GLU A 42 10.52 5.26 17.84
CA GLU A 42 11.93 5.42 17.45
C GLU A 42 12.25 4.81 16.07
N ILE A 43 11.27 4.85 15.15
CA ILE A 43 11.41 4.35 13.78
C ILE A 43 11.27 5.53 12.82
N GLY A 44 12.06 5.56 11.75
CA GLY A 44 11.89 6.58 10.71
C GLY A 44 10.48 6.56 10.11
N ALA A 45 9.82 7.71 9.98
CA ALA A 45 8.46 7.82 9.44
C ALA A 45 8.30 7.17 8.06
N LEU A 46 9.32 7.23 7.21
CA LEU A 46 9.33 6.55 5.91
C LEU A 46 9.32 5.02 6.07
N SER A 47 10.09 4.49 7.01
CA SER A 47 10.15 3.05 7.31
C SER A 47 8.81 2.54 7.82
N LEU A 48 8.14 3.29 8.71
CA LEU A 48 6.80 2.93 9.17
C LEU A 48 5.80 2.91 8.00
N ARG A 49 5.81 3.93 7.14
CA ARG A 49 4.94 3.96 5.94
C ARG A 49 5.24 2.83 4.96
N HIS A 50 6.50 2.47 4.77
CA HIS A 50 6.88 1.31 3.94
C HIS A 50 6.38 -0.01 4.53
N LEU A 51 6.35 -0.13 5.85
CA LEU A 51 5.83 -1.30 6.53
C LEU A 51 4.30 -1.37 6.44
N ILE A 52 3.60 -0.26 6.65
CA ILE A 52 2.14 -0.18 6.49
C ILE A 52 1.72 -0.45 5.04
N SER A 53 2.44 0.11 4.06
CA SER A 53 2.17 -0.09 2.63
C SER A 53 2.58 -1.46 2.09
N GLY A 54 3.20 -2.32 2.91
CA GLY A 54 3.67 -3.65 2.49
C GLY A 54 4.91 -3.64 1.60
N ARG A 55 5.58 -2.48 1.43
CA ARG A 55 6.85 -2.36 0.69
C ARG A 55 8.04 -2.93 1.46
N ALA A 56 8.01 -2.83 2.78
CA ALA A 56 9.06 -3.39 3.64
C ALA A 56 8.70 -4.82 4.05
N GLN A 57 9.09 -5.81 3.24
CA GLN A 57 8.84 -7.23 3.56
C GLN A 57 9.75 -7.77 4.67
N ARG A 58 10.93 -7.15 4.90
CA ARG A 58 11.92 -7.59 5.89
C ARG A 58 12.46 -6.41 6.70
N PRO A 59 11.68 -5.87 7.65
CA PRO A 59 12.19 -4.89 8.60
C PRO A 59 13.41 -5.45 9.37
N ARG A 60 14.33 -4.56 9.75
CA ARG A 60 15.54 -4.94 10.50
C ARG A 60 15.14 -5.53 11.86
N GLY A 61 15.97 -6.43 12.39
CA GLY A 61 15.74 -7.06 13.70
C GLY A 61 15.45 -6.05 14.82
N ARG A 62 16.26 -4.98 14.89
CA ARG A 62 16.06 -3.90 15.86
C ARG A 62 14.71 -3.20 15.72
N THR A 63 14.22 -3.00 14.49
CA THR A 63 12.90 -2.40 14.25
C THR A 63 11.79 -3.32 14.77
N LEU A 64 11.91 -4.63 14.56
CA LEU A 64 10.92 -5.60 15.08
C LEU A 64 10.91 -5.66 16.61
N GLU A 65 12.06 -5.51 17.26
CA GLU A 65 12.15 -5.40 18.72
C GLU A 65 11.43 -4.16 19.25
N LEU A 66 11.70 -2.98 18.67
CA LEU A 66 11.04 -1.72 19.04
C LEU A 66 9.52 -1.81 18.85
N LEU A 67 9.08 -2.41 17.74
CA LEU A 67 7.64 -2.65 17.51
C LEU A 67 7.05 -3.63 18.53
N GLY A 68 7.79 -4.67 18.93
CA GLY A 68 7.35 -5.61 19.96
C GLY A 68 7.20 -4.94 21.33
N GLU A 69 8.15 -4.08 21.71
CA GLU A 69 8.09 -3.32 22.95
C GLU A 69 6.89 -2.36 22.96
N ALA A 70 6.75 -1.55 21.90
CA ALA A 70 5.67 -0.57 21.82
C ALA A 70 4.27 -1.16 21.71
N LEU A 71 4.14 -2.35 21.14
CA LEU A 71 2.88 -3.08 21.04
C LEU A 71 2.67 -4.08 22.18
N GLU A 72 3.60 -4.14 23.15
CA GLU A 72 3.62 -5.10 24.26
C GLU A 72 3.45 -6.57 23.80
N MET A 73 4.10 -6.93 22.69
CA MET A 73 4.01 -8.24 22.07
C MET A 73 5.39 -8.91 21.94
N PRO A 74 5.46 -10.25 22.08
CA PRO A 74 6.70 -10.96 21.85
C PRO A 74 7.12 -10.87 20.38
N ILE A 75 8.42 -10.84 20.11
CA ILE A 75 8.97 -10.68 18.76
C ILE A 75 8.48 -11.75 17.77
N GLN A 76 8.18 -12.97 18.25
CA GLN A 76 7.67 -14.04 17.41
C GLN A 76 6.26 -13.73 16.87
N GLU A 77 5.42 -13.10 17.69
CA GLU A 77 4.07 -12.67 17.27
C GLU A 77 4.16 -11.53 16.26
N ILE A 78 5.07 -10.57 16.46
CA ILE A 78 5.32 -9.50 15.48
C ILE A 78 5.79 -10.11 14.15
N ARG A 79 6.70 -11.08 14.16
CA ARG A 79 7.18 -11.76 12.95
C ARG A 79 6.06 -12.52 12.24
N TYR A 80 5.24 -13.24 12.99
CA TYR A 80 4.05 -13.92 12.48
C TYR A 80 3.12 -12.93 11.79
N ARG A 81 2.72 -11.86 12.48
CA ARG A 81 1.82 -10.82 11.94
C ARG A 81 2.42 -10.00 10.81
N ASN A 82 3.75 -9.85 10.75
CA ASN A 82 4.44 -9.22 9.62
C ASN A 82 4.40 -10.11 8.37
N GLY A 83 4.28 -11.44 8.53
CA GLY A 83 4.08 -12.38 7.44
C GLY A 83 2.64 -12.40 6.91
N LEU A 84 1.67 -11.95 7.73
CA LEU A 84 0.27 -11.84 7.32
C LEU A 84 0.07 -10.69 6.33
N ARG A 85 -0.86 -10.89 5.42
CA ARG A 85 -1.23 -9.90 4.40
C ARG A 85 -2.60 -9.30 4.72
N PRO A 86 -2.83 -8.00 4.45
CA PRO A 86 -4.14 -7.38 4.59
C PRO A 86 -5.21 -8.10 3.80
N THR A 87 -6.36 -8.30 4.45
CA THR A 87 -7.57 -8.76 3.77
C THR A 87 -7.99 -7.72 2.73
N SER A 88 -8.43 -8.18 1.57
CA SER A 88 -8.95 -7.33 0.50
C SER A 88 -10.21 -6.62 0.98
N ALA A 89 -10.26 -5.32 0.74
CA ALA A 89 -11.37 -4.44 1.09
C ALA A 89 -11.69 -3.52 -0.10
N PRO A 90 -12.90 -2.94 -0.15
CA PRO A 90 -13.25 -1.94 -1.16
C PRO A 90 -12.29 -0.74 -1.11
N ARG A 91 -12.18 -0.02 -2.23
CA ARG A 91 -11.39 1.22 -2.28
C ARG A 91 -11.96 2.22 -1.29
N PHE A 92 -11.09 2.95 -0.59
CA PHE A 92 -11.53 3.86 0.47
C PHE A 92 -12.49 4.93 -0.05
N ASN A 93 -12.29 5.46 -1.26
CA ASN A 93 -13.19 6.44 -1.86
C ASN A 93 -14.60 5.90 -2.10
N ASP A 94 -14.72 4.64 -2.49
CA ASP A 94 -16.01 4.02 -2.78
C ASP A 94 -16.70 3.63 -1.47
N TRP A 95 -15.95 3.05 -0.53
CA TRP A 95 -16.42 2.81 0.84
C TRP A 95 -16.90 4.11 1.51
N LEU A 96 -16.17 5.21 1.37
CA LEU A 96 -16.57 6.49 1.99
C LEU A 96 -17.84 7.05 1.36
N LYS A 97 -18.01 6.93 0.03
CA LYS A 97 -19.25 7.32 -0.64
C LYS A 97 -20.42 6.47 -0.18
N GLU A 98 -20.24 5.15 -0.11
CA GLU A 98 -21.28 4.24 0.38
C GLU A 98 -21.72 4.58 1.81
N LYS A 99 -20.77 4.86 2.72
CA LYS A 99 -21.09 5.29 4.09
C LYS A 99 -21.77 6.67 4.13
N MET A 100 -21.47 7.56 3.19
CA MET A 100 -22.12 8.87 3.07
C MET A 100 -23.51 8.80 2.42
N GLU A 101 -23.76 7.82 1.56
CA GLU A 101 -25.06 7.59 0.92
C GLU A 101 -26.00 6.78 1.83
N GLY A 102 -25.44 5.83 2.59
CA GLY A 102 -26.15 5.03 3.57
C GLY A 102 -26.38 5.73 4.92
N GLY A 103 -25.66 6.83 5.20
CA GLY A 103 -25.87 7.68 6.36
C GLY A 103 -26.30 9.09 5.97
N ASP A 104 -26.87 9.85 6.91
CA ASP A 104 -27.24 11.25 6.67
C ASP A 104 -26.01 12.20 6.74
N PHE A 105 -24.97 11.90 5.95
CA PHE A 105 -23.71 12.63 5.95
C PHE A 105 -23.46 13.34 4.62
N SER A 106 -23.49 14.67 4.66
CA SER A 106 -22.98 15.50 3.57
C SER A 106 -21.51 15.85 3.78
N ARG A 107 -20.81 16.21 2.70
CA ARG A 107 -19.40 16.66 2.77
C ARG A 107 -19.23 17.85 3.72
N ALA A 108 -20.19 18.79 3.71
CA ALA A 108 -20.19 19.94 4.59
C ALA A 108 -20.36 19.53 6.07
N LYS A 109 -21.23 18.55 6.34
CA LYS A 109 -21.43 17.97 7.69
C LYS A 109 -20.14 17.29 8.18
N LEU A 110 -19.52 16.44 7.36
CA LEU A 110 -18.26 15.78 7.68
C LEU A 110 -17.13 16.78 7.93
N THR A 111 -17.02 17.84 7.11
CA THR A 111 -16.03 18.91 7.30
C THR A 111 -16.16 19.54 8.68
N ARG A 112 -17.39 19.85 9.09
CA ARG A 112 -17.70 20.47 10.38
C ARG A 112 -17.44 19.55 11.57
N GLU A 113 -17.82 18.28 11.46
CA GLU A 113 -17.75 17.32 12.57
C GLU A 113 -16.34 16.74 12.74
N THR A 114 -15.63 16.44 11.64
CA THR A 114 -14.27 15.87 11.70
C THR A 114 -13.16 16.92 11.82
N GLY A 115 -13.47 18.18 11.48
CA GLY A 115 -12.46 19.24 11.33
C GLY A 115 -11.47 19.01 10.18
N ILE A 116 -11.75 18.08 9.28
CA ILE A 116 -10.96 17.85 8.06
C ILE A 116 -11.38 18.89 7.02
N SER A 117 -10.42 19.55 6.38
CA SER A 117 -10.72 20.55 5.35
C SER A 117 -11.54 19.99 4.18
N ASP A 118 -12.43 20.80 3.61
CA ASP A 118 -13.26 20.43 2.45
C ASP A 118 -12.40 19.95 1.26
N GLY A 119 -11.23 20.58 1.06
CA GLY A 119 -10.27 20.20 0.04
C GLY A 119 -9.69 18.80 0.24
N ALA A 120 -9.37 18.42 1.49
CA ALA A 120 -8.91 17.07 1.82
C ALA A 120 -10.01 16.03 1.63
N LEU A 121 -11.24 16.31 2.08
CA LEU A 121 -12.39 15.42 1.86
C LEU A 121 -12.69 15.22 0.37
N ARG A 122 -12.57 16.28 -0.45
CA ARG A 122 -12.69 16.15 -1.91
C ARG A 122 -11.60 15.25 -2.50
N ASN A 123 -10.37 15.34 -2.00
CA ASN A 123 -9.29 14.45 -2.44
C ASN A 123 -9.52 12.99 -1.99
N TYR A 124 -10.14 12.78 -0.83
CA TYR A 124 -10.52 11.46 -0.33
C TYR A 124 -11.61 10.82 -1.19
N LEU A 125 -12.69 11.55 -1.47
CA LEU A 125 -13.81 11.09 -2.30
C LEU A 125 -13.43 10.86 -3.78
N SER A 126 -12.42 11.57 -4.28
CA SER A 126 -11.86 11.35 -5.62
C SER A 126 -10.74 10.29 -5.65
N GLY A 127 -10.40 9.70 -4.50
CA GLY A 127 -9.35 8.69 -4.40
C GLY A 127 -7.94 9.23 -4.64
N ARG A 128 -7.70 10.55 -4.64
CA ARG A 128 -6.36 11.14 -4.86
C ARG A 128 -5.43 10.93 -3.68
N THR A 129 -5.96 11.03 -2.46
CA THR A 129 -5.19 10.88 -1.21
C THR A 129 -5.95 9.99 -0.23
N LEU A 130 -5.22 9.44 0.74
CA LEU A 130 -5.80 8.72 1.88
C LEU A 130 -5.65 9.57 3.14
N PRO A 131 -6.59 9.47 4.10
CA PRO A 131 -6.45 10.11 5.40
C PRO A 131 -5.27 9.53 6.18
N ASP A 132 -4.62 10.38 6.97
CA ASP A 132 -3.65 9.93 7.97
C ASP A 132 -4.37 9.36 9.20
N SER A 133 -3.65 8.67 10.09
CA SER A 133 -4.24 7.93 11.23
C SER A 133 -5.17 8.78 12.11
N HIS A 134 -4.76 9.97 12.54
CA HIS A 134 -5.62 10.86 13.33
C HIS A 134 -6.88 11.33 12.58
N GLN A 135 -6.80 11.52 11.25
CA GLN A 135 -7.96 11.91 10.44
C GLN A 135 -8.90 10.74 10.22
N ALA A 136 -8.34 9.53 10.03
CA ALA A 136 -9.11 8.30 9.96
C ALA A 136 -9.86 8.07 11.27
N GLN A 137 -9.24 8.30 12.43
CA GLN A 137 -9.92 8.18 13.72
C GLN A 137 -11.15 9.09 13.82
N ARG A 138 -10.99 10.38 13.46
CA ARG A 138 -12.12 11.33 13.47
C ARG A 138 -13.23 10.93 12.50
N LEU A 139 -12.87 10.36 11.34
CA LEU A 139 -13.85 9.82 10.39
C LEU A 139 -14.59 8.61 10.98
N ALA A 140 -13.89 7.68 11.62
CA ALA A 140 -14.51 6.52 12.28
C ALA A 140 -15.50 6.96 13.36
N GLU A 141 -15.10 7.91 14.21
CA GLU A 141 -15.96 8.47 15.27
C GLU A 141 -17.18 9.19 14.71
N THR A 142 -17.01 10.00 13.66
CA THR A 142 -18.12 10.77 13.06
C THR A 142 -19.09 9.88 12.30
N LEU A 143 -18.59 8.87 11.58
CA LEU A 143 -19.41 7.94 10.81
C LEU A 143 -19.97 6.78 11.66
N GLU A 144 -19.63 6.75 12.96
CA GLU A 144 -20.00 5.69 13.90
C GLU A 144 -19.60 4.28 13.41
N VAL A 145 -18.43 4.18 12.75
CA VAL A 145 -17.89 2.91 12.25
C VAL A 145 -16.77 2.40 13.16
N ASP A 146 -16.64 1.08 13.26
CA ASP A 146 -15.51 0.47 13.94
C ASP A 146 -14.17 0.97 13.36
N SER A 147 -13.31 1.48 14.25
CA SER A 147 -12.00 2.00 13.88
C SER A 147 -11.11 0.90 13.28
N LEU A 148 -11.29 -0.36 13.68
CA LEU A 148 -10.56 -1.48 13.10
C LEU A 148 -11.06 -1.81 11.68
N GLU A 149 -12.37 -1.73 11.42
CA GLU A 149 -12.93 -1.86 10.06
C GLU A 149 -12.32 -0.80 9.14
N LEU A 150 -12.32 0.47 9.54
CA LEU A 150 -11.74 1.55 8.75
C LEU A 150 -10.22 1.38 8.54
N ALA A 151 -9.49 0.94 9.56
CA ALA A 151 -8.06 0.65 9.44
C ALA A 151 -7.80 -0.45 8.40
N LYS A 152 -8.60 -1.52 8.39
CA LYS A 152 -8.49 -2.59 7.38
C LYS A 152 -8.71 -2.06 5.96
N VAL A 153 -9.75 -1.25 5.75
CA VAL A 153 -10.06 -0.63 4.45
C VAL A 153 -8.90 0.26 3.98
N LEU A 154 -8.43 1.16 4.84
CA LEU A 154 -7.37 2.11 4.49
C LEU A 154 -6.05 1.41 4.19
N VAL A 155 -5.64 0.44 5.02
CA VAL A 155 -4.39 -0.29 4.80
C VAL A 155 -4.47 -1.16 3.55
N ALA A 156 -5.61 -1.82 3.29
CA ALA A 156 -5.80 -2.57 2.05
C ALA A 156 -5.69 -1.68 0.81
N ASP A 157 -6.38 -0.52 0.77
CA ASP A 157 -6.28 0.41 -0.36
C ASP A 157 -4.85 0.96 -0.50
N HIS A 158 -4.20 1.30 0.62
CA HIS A 158 -2.82 1.76 0.63
C HIS A 158 -1.86 0.72 0.03
N VAL A 159 -1.99 -0.55 0.41
CA VAL A 159 -1.15 -1.66 -0.09
C VAL A 159 -1.38 -1.86 -1.59
N VAL A 160 -2.64 -1.91 -2.03
CA VAL A 160 -2.96 -2.09 -3.46
C VAL A 160 -2.45 -0.90 -4.31
N ARG A 161 -2.61 0.35 -3.84
CA ARG A 161 -2.08 1.55 -4.54
C ARG A 161 -0.58 1.53 -4.71
N ASN A 162 0.14 0.85 -3.81
CA ASN A 162 1.59 0.72 -3.86
C ASN A 162 2.07 -0.56 -4.55
N GLY A 163 1.17 -1.34 -5.16
CA GLY A 163 1.49 -2.57 -5.89
C GLY A 163 1.65 -3.82 -5.01
N GLY A 164 1.21 -3.76 -3.74
CA GLY A 164 1.23 -4.89 -2.83
C GLY A 164 0.07 -5.87 -3.06
N GLN A 165 0.16 -7.05 -2.45
CA GLN A 165 -0.85 -8.12 -2.56
C GLN A 165 -1.72 -8.17 -1.30
N THR A 166 -3.04 -8.28 -1.47
CA THR A 166 -4.03 -8.55 -0.42
C THR A 166 -4.50 -10.01 -0.51
N VAL A 167 -5.05 -10.54 0.57
CA VAL A 167 -5.72 -11.86 0.57
C VAL A 167 -7.22 -11.63 0.41
N SER A 168 -7.88 -12.34 -0.49
CA SER A 168 -9.34 -12.26 -0.60
C SER A 168 -10.00 -12.54 0.75
N ALA A 169 -11.02 -11.78 1.10
CA ALA A 169 -11.82 -12.06 2.29
C ALA A 169 -12.38 -13.48 2.21
N PRO A 170 -12.46 -14.23 3.33
CA PRO A 170 -13.15 -15.51 3.34
C PRO A 170 -14.60 -15.27 2.95
N VAL A 171 -15.00 -15.78 1.78
CA VAL A 171 -16.40 -15.80 1.35
C VAL A 171 -17.05 -16.96 2.10
N PHE A 172 -17.81 -16.65 3.14
CA PHE A 172 -18.69 -17.63 3.76
C PHE A 172 -19.86 -17.87 2.82
N GLY A 173 -19.79 -18.95 2.03
CA GLY A 173 -20.95 -19.46 1.31
C GLY A 173 -22.01 -19.91 2.30
N ALA A 174 -23.28 -19.73 1.95
CA ALA A 174 -24.45 -20.07 2.79
C ALA A 174 -24.53 -21.55 3.21
N ASP A 175 -23.68 -22.42 2.66
CA ASP A 175 -23.69 -23.87 2.89
C ASP A 175 -22.52 -24.38 3.75
N GLY A 176 -21.87 -23.51 4.54
CA GLY A 176 -20.85 -23.93 5.52
C GLY A 176 -19.59 -24.60 4.93
N THR A 177 -19.38 -24.52 3.62
CA THR A 177 -18.22 -25.12 2.95
C THR A 177 -17.17 -24.04 2.67
N THR A 178 -16.06 -24.08 3.40
CA THR A 178 -14.93 -23.18 3.22
C THR A 178 -14.20 -23.51 1.92
N THR A 179 -14.45 -22.75 0.86
CA THR A 179 -13.67 -22.89 -0.39
C THR A 179 -12.51 -21.91 -0.37
N ILE A 180 -11.32 -22.42 -0.04
CA ILE A 180 -10.07 -21.68 -0.26
C ILE A 180 -9.75 -21.80 -1.75
N THR A 181 -10.02 -20.76 -2.54
CA THR A 181 -9.55 -20.69 -3.93
C THR A 181 -8.06 -20.35 -3.90
N GLY A 182 -7.24 -21.37 -3.63
CA GLY A 182 -5.79 -21.32 -3.76
C GLY A 182 -5.43 -21.17 -5.24
N GLY A 183 -5.05 -19.95 -5.64
CA GLY A 183 -4.25 -19.77 -6.83
C GLY A 183 -2.87 -20.40 -6.60
N SER A 184 -2.56 -21.45 -7.34
CA SER A 184 -1.24 -22.08 -7.44
C SER A 184 -1.02 -22.56 -8.88
N PRO A 185 0.23 -22.83 -9.31
CA PRO A 185 0.94 -22.03 -10.31
C PRO A 185 0.94 -22.68 -11.69
N ALA A 186 1.28 -21.88 -12.70
CA ALA A 186 1.63 -22.34 -14.03
C ALA A 186 2.89 -23.24 -14.00
N GLY A 187 2.86 -24.35 -14.76
CA GLY A 187 4.02 -25.21 -14.95
C GLY A 187 3.80 -26.42 -15.85
N ALA A 188 3.93 -26.20 -17.16
CA ALA A 188 4.49 -27.09 -18.18
C ALA A 188 3.83 -28.46 -18.55
N GLY A 189 3.51 -28.56 -19.85
CA GLY A 189 3.97 -29.68 -20.69
C GLY A 189 2.89 -30.62 -21.24
N GLY A 190 2.72 -30.65 -22.57
CA GLY A 190 2.15 -31.82 -23.26
C GLY A 190 1.31 -31.57 -24.52
N SER A 191 1.97 -31.19 -25.62
CA SER A 191 1.73 -31.63 -27.02
C SER A 191 0.39 -32.30 -27.39
N THR A 192 -0.36 -31.70 -28.34
CA THR A 192 -0.60 -32.25 -29.71
C THR A 192 -1.36 -31.22 -30.58
N GLY A 193 -0.80 -30.85 -31.75
CA GLY A 193 -1.50 -30.10 -32.81
C GLY A 193 -2.41 -31.01 -33.66
N PRO A 194 -2.90 -30.62 -34.87
CA PRO A 194 -2.51 -29.44 -35.68
C PRO A 194 -3.66 -28.68 -36.42
N ASN A 195 -3.24 -27.64 -37.20
CA ASN A 195 -3.87 -26.97 -38.37
C ASN A 195 -4.83 -25.78 -38.13
N ALA A 196 -4.40 -24.54 -38.40
CA ALA A 196 -4.33 -23.81 -39.69
C ALA A 196 -5.62 -22.95 -39.90
N ALA A 197 -5.59 -21.64 -40.14
CA ALA A 197 -4.70 -20.84 -40.97
C ALA A 197 -4.52 -19.40 -40.44
N VAL A 198 -3.35 -18.81 -40.66
CA VAL A 198 -3.14 -17.36 -40.64
C VAL A 198 -2.38 -17.01 -41.92
N ASP A 199 -3.00 -16.20 -42.76
CA ASP A 199 -2.39 -15.66 -43.98
C ASP A 199 -1.68 -14.33 -43.66
N LEU A 200 -0.48 -14.19 -44.21
CA LEU A 200 0.44 -13.08 -44.06
C LEU A 200 0.14 -11.98 -45.09
N SER A 201 0.47 -10.73 -44.74
CA SER A 201 1.28 -9.77 -45.54
C SER A 201 0.96 -8.34 -45.02
N SER A 202 1.89 -7.41 -44.84
CA SER A 202 3.25 -7.28 -45.36
C SER A 202 4.01 -6.22 -44.54
N PHE A 203 5.27 -6.50 -44.21
CA PHE A 203 6.30 -5.48 -43.99
C PHE A 203 7.08 -5.35 -45.31
N SER A 204 7.40 -4.12 -45.73
CA SER A 204 8.49 -3.90 -46.66
C SER A 204 9.26 -2.64 -46.25
N VAL A 205 10.49 -2.88 -45.81
CA VAL A 205 11.55 -1.90 -45.62
C VAL A 205 12.30 -1.81 -46.94
N TYR A 206 12.51 -0.60 -47.46
CA TYR A 206 13.60 -0.32 -48.40
C TYR A 206 14.67 0.49 -47.69
N ALA A 207 15.91 0.01 -47.78
CA ALA A 207 17.10 0.55 -47.15
C ALA A 207 17.78 1.63 -48.00
N ALA A 208 18.47 2.55 -47.34
CA ALA A 208 19.69 3.20 -47.84
C ALA A 208 20.66 3.45 -46.67
N PRO A 209 21.98 3.45 -46.90
CA PRO A 209 22.99 3.22 -45.86
C PRO A 209 23.59 4.53 -45.33
N GLY A 210 23.97 4.57 -44.04
CA GLY A 210 24.97 5.53 -43.54
C GLY A 210 24.59 6.42 -42.36
N THR A 211 23.50 6.17 -41.65
CA THR A 211 23.25 6.84 -40.36
C THR A 211 22.48 5.89 -39.46
N LEU A 212 23.08 5.49 -38.34
CA LEU A 212 22.37 4.76 -37.29
C LEU A 212 21.12 5.56 -36.93
N PRO A 213 19.89 5.01 -37.04
CA PRO A 213 18.72 5.68 -36.53
C PRO A 213 18.87 5.73 -35.02
N SER A 214 19.24 6.90 -34.48
CA SER A 214 19.06 7.21 -33.08
C SER A 214 17.56 7.12 -32.82
N THR A 215 17.14 5.96 -32.32
CA THR A 215 15.77 5.70 -31.90
C THR A 215 15.45 6.76 -30.85
N GLY A 216 14.31 7.44 -30.96
CA GLY A 216 13.92 8.57 -30.09
C GLY A 216 13.93 8.30 -28.57
N GLU A 217 14.21 7.06 -28.18
CA GLU A 217 14.58 6.62 -26.86
C GLU A 217 15.91 7.22 -26.36
N GLU A 218 16.94 7.36 -27.21
CA GLU A 218 18.24 7.95 -26.82
C GLU A 218 18.09 9.43 -26.46
N ASP A 219 17.36 10.20 -27.29
CA ASP A 219 17.06 11.60 -27.01
C ASP A 219 16.24 11.75 -25.73
N HIS A 220 15.31 10.82 -25.47
CA HIS A 220 14.53 10.80 -24.24
C HIS A 220 15.41 10.55 -23.01
N LEU A 221 16.31 9.57 -23.07
CA LEU A 221 17.25 9.24 -22.00
C LEU A 221 18.23 10.40 -21.73
N LEU A 222 18.72 11.06 -22.77
CA LEU A 222 19.55 12.26 -22.65
C LEU A 222 18.78 13.42 -21.99
N SER A 223 17.50 13.57 -22.32
CA SER A 223 16.65 14.60 -21.70
C SER A 223 16.42 14.35 -20.21
N LEU A 224 16.23 13.09 -19.81
CA LEU A 224 16.09 12.68 -18.41
C LEU A 224 17.41 12.86 -17.66
N TRP A 225 18.53 12.47 -18.27
CA TRP A 225 19.87 12.67 -17.71
C TRP A 225 20.19 14.15 -17.45
N ARG A 226 19.82 15.04 -18.39
CA ARG A 226 19.98 16.50 -18.22
C ARG A 226 19.05 17.10 -17.15
N LYS A 227 17.99 16.41 -16.73
CA LYS A 227 17.10 16.85 -15.64
C LYS A 227 17.55 16.37 -14.26
N LEU A 228 18.49 15.42 -14.17
CA LEU A 228 19.04 14.96 -12.90
C LEU A 228 19.87 16.05 -12.19
N HIS A 229 19.90 15.98 -10.86
CA HIS A 229 20.77 16.79 -10.00
C HIS A 229 22.26 16.52 -10.33
N PRO A 230 23.17 17.51 -10.22
CA PRO A 230 24.57 17.35 -10.62
C PRO A 230 25.30 16.16 -9.99
N GLN A 231 24.97 15.83 -8.73
CA GLN A 231 25.51 14.64 -8.07
C GLN A 231 25.01 13.33 -8.68
N GLY A 232 23.74 13.26 -9.10
CA GLY A 232 23.16 12.10 -9.77
C GLY A 232 23.74 11.86 -11.17
N ARG A 233 24.10 12.94 -11.88
CA ARG A 233 24.79 12.84 -13.18
C ARG A 233 26.21 12.27 -13.04
N ARG A 234 26.93 12.67 -12.00
CA ARG A 234 28.27 12.12 -11.71
C ARG A 234 28.20 10.64 -11.36
N ALA A 235 27.24 10.24 -10.53
CA ALA A 235 27.06 8.83 -10.16
C ALA A 235 26.74 7.94 -11.36
N THR A 236 25.87 8.39 -12.28
CA THR A 236 25.54 7.66 -13.51
C THR A 236 26.75 7.51 -14.44
N LEU A 237 27.56 8.55 -14.60
CA LEU A 237 28.80 8.46 -15.39
C LEU A 237 29.83 7.51 -14.77
N ILE A 238 30.00 7.54 -13.45
CA ILE A 238 30.93 6.64 -12.74
C ILE A 238 30.48 5.19 -12.89
N TYR A 239 29.18 4.93 -12.79
CA TYR A 239 28.62 3.59 -12.98
C TYR A 239 28.84 3.06 -14.40
N ILE A 240 28.59 3.88 -15.42
CA ILE A 240 28.85 3.50 -16.82
C ILE A 240 30.34 3.26 -17.06
N ALA A 241 31.21 4.11 -16.52
CA ALA A 241 32.65 3.91 -16.62
C ALA A 241 33.09 2.60 -15.95
N GLY A 242 32.55 2.27 -14.78
CA GLY A 242 32.81 1.00 -14.10
C GLY A 242 32.42 -0.22 -14.94
N LEU A 243 31.23 -0.18 -15.54
CA LEU A 243 30.76 -1.24 -16.44
C LEU A 243 31.64 -1.41 -17.69
N LEU A 244 32.22 -0.31 -18.21
CA LEU A 244 33.12 -0.35 -19.36
C LEU A 244 34.53 -0.84 -19.00
N THR A 245 34.93 -0.76 -17.73
CA THR A 245 36.23 -1.26 -17.25
C THR A 245 36.21 -2.71 -16.77
N GLU A 246 35.02 -3.24 -16.47
CA GLU A 246 34.82 -4.62 -15.99
C GLU A 246 34.47 -5.61 -17.12
N GLY A 247 34.35 -5.15 -18.37
CA GLY A 247 34.18 -5.98 -19.58
C GLY A 247 35.42 -5.97 -20.47
#